data_AF-A0A1V4GMK7-F1
#
_entry.id   AF-A0A1V4GMK7-F1
#
_cell.length_a   1.000
_cell.length_b   1.000
_cell.length_c   1.000
_cell.angle_alpha   90.00
_cell.angle_beta   90.00
_cell.angle_gamma   90.00
#
_symmetry.space_group_name_H-M   'P 1'
#
loop_
_entity.id
_entity.type
_entity.pdbx_description
1 polymer ?
#
loop_
_entity_poly.entity_id
_entity_poly.type
_entity_poly.pdbx_seq_one_letter_code
_entity_poly.pdbx_strand_id
1 'polypeptide(L)'
;MFSFKGILLIAVLMLGFLLTLFILVFSVIFMALIQHLLSIGLSTLIIYSSFFVLFFYTFYYFYIPLNKIVTHRIVKAPLLFKSLTHDNAEIEFFGKTKDYKYNIARITEIRAVCPICTAPILLMNGKPDQSAPLVGRCIEAPHAHVYSFDRVLMTGYFLGHPMYLQEQPTDE
;
A
#
# COMPACT_ATOMS: atom_id res chain seq x y z
N MET A 1 17.55 16.85 -15.46
CA MET A 1 17.14 17.98 -14.60
C MET A 1 16.07 17.50 -13.64
N PHE A 2 16.19 17.83 -12.36
CA PHE A 2 15.17 17.49 -11.37
C PHE A 2 13.91 18.33 -11.62
N SER A 3 12.74 17.69 -11.56
CA SER A 3 11.46 18.40 -11.66
C SER A 3 11.19 19.16 -10.37
N PHE A 4 10.94 20.47 -10.45
CA PHE A 4 10.60 21.30 -9.28
C PHE A 4 9.41 20.74 -8.50
N LYS A 5 8.38 20.25 -9.21
CA LYS A 5 7.20 19.60 -8.60
C LYS A 5 7.57 18.34 -7.82
N GLY A 6 8.54 17.56 -8.32
CA GLY A 6 9.03 16.36 -7.66
C GLY A 6 9.83 16.68 -6.40
N ILE A 7 10.72 17.68 -6.46
CA ILE A 7 11.46 18.17 -5.28
C ILE A 7 10.49 18.70 -4.23
N LEU A 8 9.51 19.50 -4.63
CA LEU A 8 8.48 20.03 -3.72
C LEU A 8 7.70 18.90 -3.05
N LEU A 9 7.26 17.89 -3.81
CA LEU A 9 6.56 16.73 -3.26
C LEU A 9 7.42 15.99 -2.23
N ILE A 10 8.69 15.72 -2.56
CA ILE A 10 9.62 15.05 -1.64
C ILE A 10 9.82 15.90 -0.38
N ALA A 11 10.03 17.20 -0.52
CA ALA A 11 10.18 18.11 0.61
C ALA A 11 8.94 18.12 1.52
N VAL A 12 7.73 18.11 0.95
CA VAL A 12 6.47 18.03 1.72
C VAL A 12 6.36 16.70 2.45
N LEU A 13 6.68 15.58 1.79
CA LEU A 13 6.64 14.25 2.42
C LEU A 13 7.67 14.13 3.55
N MET A 14 8.89 14.64 3.34
CA MET A 14 9.95 14.67 4.36
C MET A 14 9.59 15.59 5.52
N LEU A 15 9.02 16.76 5.26
CA LEU A 15 8.55 17.66 6.31
C LEU A 15 7.46 17.00 7.15
N GLY A 16 6.48 16.36 6.52
CA GLY A 16 5.44 15.61 7.23
C GLY A 16 6.02 14.48 8.09
N PHE A 17 7.05 13.79 7.60
CA PHE A 17 7.74 12.74 8.36
C PHE A 17 8.44 13.31 9.60
N LEU A 18 9.18 14.41 9.43
CA LEU A 18 9.86 15.06 10.54
C LEU A 18 8.87 15.64 11.56
N LEU A 19 7.75 16.20 11.12
CA LEU A 19 6.69 16.72 12.00
C LEU A 19 6.03 15.60 12.81
N THR A 20 5.72 14.46 12.18
CA THR A 20 5.11 13.32 12.90
C THR A 20 6.08 12.73 13.93
N LEU A 21 7.38 12.64 13.63
CA LEU A 21 8.41 12.24 14.58
C LEU A 21 8.56 13.27 15.71
N PHE A 22 8.59 14.56 15.38
CA PHE A 22 8.68 15.63 16.38
C PHE A 22 7.50 15.61 17.35
N ILE A 23 6.27 15.46 16.87
CA ILE A 23 5.06 15.35 17.70
C ILE A 23 5.17 14.16 18.65
N LEU A 24 5.63 13.00 18.16
CA LEU A 24 5.83 11.82 18.99
C LEU A 24 6.86 12.08 20.10
N VAL A 25 8.06 12.53 19.74
CA VAL A 25 9.14 12.78 20.71
C VAL A 25 8.74 13.84 21.73
N PHE A 26 8.13 14.94 21.27
CA PHE A 26 7.61 15.98 22.15
C PHE A 26 6.56 15.43 23.11
N SER A 27 5.62 14.61 22.63
CA SER A 27 4.58 14.01 23.48
C SER A 27 5.17 13.12 24.59
N VAL A 28 6.23 12.36 24.28
CA VAL A 28 6.92 11.49 25.25
C VAL A 28 7.70 12.31 26.28
N ILE A 29 8.49 13.30 25.84
CA ILE A 29 9.25 14.17 26.74
C ILE A 29 8.31 14.95 27.66
N PHE A 30 7.23 15.48 27.11
CA PHE A 30 6.25 16.25 27.86
C PHE A 30 5.52 15.38 28.90
N MET A 31 5.15 14.14 28.56
CA MET A 31 4.61 13.18 29.52
C MET A 31 5.63 12.87 30.64
N ALA A 32 6.90 12.68 30.29
CA ALA A 32 7.97 12.42 31.25
C ALA A 32 8.27 13.62 32.17
N LEU A 33 7.96 14.85 31.75
CA LEU A 33 8.07 16.04 32.57
C LEU A 33 6.85 16.18 33.50
N ILE A 34 5.63 16.00 32.96
CA ILE A 34 4.38 16.20 33.73
C ILE A 34 4.18 15.15 34.81
N GLN A 35 4.62 13.91 34.65
CA GLN A 35 4.51 12.88 35.69
C GLN A 35 5.12 13.30 37.03
N HIS A 36 6.10 14.21 37.02
CA HIS A 36 6.72 14.73 38.24
C HIS A 36 5.97 15.92 38.84
N LEU A 37 5.12 16.61 38.06
CA LEU A 37 4.39 17.80 38.48
C LEU A 37 2.93 17.54 38.83
N LEU A 38 2.30 16.51 38.23
CA LEU A 38 0.87 16.24 38.38
C LEU A 38 0.61 14.73 38.50
N SER A 39 -0.32 14.35 39.37
CA SER A 39 -0.84 12.98 39.40
C SER A 39 -1.48 12.66 38.04
N ILE A 40 -1.02 11.61 37.38
CA ILE A 40 -1.46 11.24 36.03
C ILE A 40 -2.90 10.75 36.10
N GLY A 41 -3.84 11.57 35.58
CA GLY A 41 -5.24 11.16 35.41
C GLY A 41 -5.42 10.19 34.24
N LEU A 42 -6.53 9.44 34.24
CA LEU A 42 -6.86 8.52 33.14
C LEU A 42 -6.97 9.24 31.79
N SER A 43 -7.49 10.48 31.78
CA SER A 43 -7.68 11.28 30.57
C SER A 43 -6.36 11.65 29.88
N THR A 44 -5.32 11.97 30.64
CA THR A 44 -4.01 12.32 30.06
C THR A 44 -3.38 11.09 29.41
N LEU A 45 -3.47 9.91 30.05
CA LEU A 45 -2.99 8.65 29.50
C LEU A 45 -3.66 8.30 28.17
N ILE A 46 -5.00 8.46 28.08
CA ILE A 46 -5.75 8.20 26.83
C ILE A 46 -5.27 9.12 25.71
N ILE A 47 -5.09 10.42 25.98
CA ILE A 47 -4.62 11.39 24.98
C ILE A 47 -3.23 11.01 24.47
N TYR A 48 -2.27 10.70 25.34
CA TYR A 48 -0.92 10.33 24.91
C TYR A 48 -0.88 9.00 24.17
N SER A 49 -1.66 8.00 24.62
CA SER A 49 -1.80 6.74 23.90
C SER A 49 -2.35 6.96 22.48
N SER A 50 -3.30 7.90 22.31
CA SER A 50 -3.84 8.22 20.99
C SER A 50 -2.79 8.78 20.03
N PHE A 51 -1.84 9.61 20.50
CA PHE A 51 -0.74 10.11 19.67
C PHE A 51 0.21 8.99 19.23
N PHE A 52 0.49 8.03 20.11
CA PHE A 52 1.30 6.86 19.78
C PHE A 52 0.62 5.98 18.73
N VAL A 53 -0.68 5.72 18.89
CA VAL A 53 -1.48 4.96 17.92
C VAL A 53 -1.52 5.69 16.57
N LEU A 54 -1.74 7.00 16.56
CA LEU A 54 -1.74 7.81 15.35
C LEU A 54 -0.39 7.78 14.63
N PHE A 55 0.72 7.90 15.37
CA PHE A 55 2.06 7.79 14.81
C PHE A 55 2.28 6.41 14.19
N PHE A 56 1.98 5.34 14.92
CA PHE A 56 2.17 3.97 14.44
C PHE A 56 1.31 3.69 13.19
N TYR A 57 0.05 4.12 13.21
CA TYR A 57 -0.86 4.01 12.07
C TYR A 57 -0.30 4.76 10.85
N THR A 58 0.11 6.02 11.01
CA THR A 58 0.66 6.82 9.91
C THR A 58 1.95 6.19 9.37
N PHE A 59 2.84 5.74 10.24
CA PHE A 59 4.09 5.11 9.85
C PHE A 59 3.85 3.82 9.06
N TYR A 60 2.98 2.94 9.58
CA TYR A 60 2.73 1.65 8.99
C TYR A 60 1.94 1.72 7.67
N TYR A 61 0.91 2.56 7.60
CA TYR A 61 -0.01 2.60 6.45
C TYR A 61 0.35 3.65 5.40
N PHE A 62 1.18 4.66 5.74
CA PHE A 62 1.57 5.70 4.79
C PHE A 62 3.05 5.61 4.41
N TYR A 63 3.97 5.68 5.38
CA TYR A 63 5.40 5.75 5.09
C TYR A 63 6.01 4.41 4.63
N ILE A 64 5.64 3.28 5.25
CA ILE A 64 6.14 1.96 4.82
C ILE A 64 5.77 1.66 3.34
N PRO A 65 4.50 1.81 2.89
CA PRO A 65 4.16 1.60 1.48
C PRO A 65 4.92 2.52 0.54
N LEU A 66 5.09 3.80 0.89
CA LEU A 66 5.86 4.77 0.09
C LEU A 66 7.33 4.38 -0.07
N ASN A 67 7.94 3.83 0.98
CA ASN A 67 9.31 3.32 0.88
C ASN A 67 9.39 2.05 0.01
N LYS A 68 8.40 1.16 0.11
CA LYS A 68 8.32 -0.07 -0.69
C LYS A 68 8.19 0.19 -2.19
N ILE A 69 7.69 1.35 -2.62
CA ILE A 69 7.56 1.70 -4.05
C ILE A 69 8.93 1.76 -4.73
N VAL A 70 9.96 2.22 -4.02
CA VAL A 70 11.32 2.34 -4.56
C VAL A 70 11.86 0.97 -5.01
N THR A 71 11.57 -0.10 -4.26
CA THR A 71 12.04 -1.46 -4.55
C THR A 71 11.05 -2.26 -5.41
N HIS A 72 9.77 -2.27 -5.04
CA HIS A 72 8.76 -3.10 -5.71
C HIS A 72 8.22 -2.48 -6.99
N ARG A 73 8.48 -1.18 -7.23
CA ARG A 73 7.99 -0.34 -8.35
C ARG A 73 6.48 -0.21 -8.49
N ILE A 74 5.71 -1.07 -7.85
CA ILE A 74 4.26 -1.00 -7.77
C ILE A 74 3.81 -1.44 -6.38
N VAL A 75 2.92 -0.65 -5.78
CA VAL A 75 2.31 -0.94 -4.47
C VAL A 75 0.85 -0.48 -4.46
N LYS A 76 0.07 -0.96 -3.48
CA LYS A 76 -1.24 -0.38 -3.18
C LYS A 76 -1.11 1.07 -2.74
N ALA A 77 -1.95 1.95 -3.30
CA ALA A 77 -1.96 3.36 -2.94
C ALA A 77 -2.41 3.56 -1.48
N PRO A 78 -1.64 4.31 -0.66
CA PRO A 78 -2.10 4.79 0.63
C PRO A 78 -3.37 5.63 0.49
N LEU A 79 -4.18 5.70 1.56
CA LEU A 79 -5.49 6.35 1.57
C LEU A 79 -5.49 7.78 1.01
N LEU A 80 -4.46 8.57 1.32
CA LEU A 80 -4.33 9.96 0.84
C LEU A 80 -4.19 10.10 -0.69
N PHE A 81 -3.81 9.01 -1.38
CA PHE A 81 -3.69 8.98 -2.84
C PHE A 81 -4.87 8.28 -3.52
N LYS A 82 -5.78 7.67 -2.75
CA LYS A 82 -6.97 7.03 -3.29
C LYS A 82 -8.05 8.06 -3.59
N SER A 83 -8.86 7.76 -4.61
CA SER A 83 -10.08 8.52 -4.85
C SER A 83 -11.11 8.20 -3.77
N LEU A 84 -11.95 9.18 -3.40
CA LEU A 84 -13.09 8.94 -2.49
C LEU A 84 -14.16 8.02 -3.11
N THR A 85 -14.19 7.91 -4.45
CA THR A 85 -15.20 7.14 -5.19
C THR A 85 -14.74 5.74 -5.57
N HIS A 86 -13.42 5.48 -5.57
CA HIS A 86 -12.85 4.21 -6.00
C HIS A 86 -11.87 3.71 -4.94
N ASP A 87 -12.18 2.57 -4.32
CA ASP A 87 -11.34 2.00 -3.26
C ASP A 87 -10.07 1.32 -3.81
N ASN A 88 -10.09 0.92 -5.08
CA ASN A 88 -8.94 0.27 -5.69
C ASN A 88 -8.03 1.26 -6.43
N ALA A 89 -6.81 1.43 -5.93
CA ALA A 89 -5.75 2.15 -6.62
C ALA A 89 -4.36 1.61 -6.25
N GLU A 90 -3.46 1.67 -7.22
CA GLU A 90 -2.04 1.40 -7.11
C GLU A 90 -1.22 2.65 -7.42
N ILE A 91 -0.05 2.75 -6.78
CA ILE A 91 1.00 3.68 -7.21
C ILE A 91 2.02 2.87 -7.99
N GLU A 92 2.26 3.25 -9.23
CA GLU A 92 3.22 2.62 -10.12
C GLU A 92 4.32 3.60 -10.51
N PHE A 93 5.58 3.18 -10.38
CA PHE A 93 6.73 3.82 -10.99
C PHE A 93 6.98 3.28 -12.39
N PHE A 94 6.70 4.12 -13.38
CA PHE A 94 6.95 3.87 -14.79
C PHE A 94 8.22 4.57 -15.25
N GLY A 95 9.14 3.84 -15.88
CA GLY A 95 10.34 4.40 -16.51
C GLY A 95 10.03 4.74 -17.98
N LYS A 96 10.04 6.03 -18.34
CA LYS A 96 9.61 6.47 -19.69
C LYS A 96 10.68 6.34 -20.79
N THR A 97 11.92 5.96 -20.45
CA THR A 97 13.05 5.93 -21.38
C THR A 97 13.86 4.64 -21.27
N LYS A 98 14.47 4.19 -22.38
CA LYS A 98 15.42 3.06 -22.46
C LYS A 98 16.53 3.14 -21.40
N ASP A 99 16.86 4.36 -20.96
CA ASP A 99 17.93 4.63 -19.99
C ASP A 99 17.46 4.67 -18.52
N TYR A 100 16.18 4.36 -18.23
CA TYR A 100 15.58 4.40 -16.87
C TYR A 100 15.79 5.73 -16.11
N LYS A 101 16.06 6.82 -16.83
CA LYS A 101 16.57 8.07 -16.26
C LYS A 101 15.52 8.89 -15.51
N TYR A 102 14.24 8.61 -15.75
CA TYR A 102 13.11 9.30 -15.13
C TYR A 102 12.04 8.28 -14.71
N ASN A 103 11.86 8.13 -13.39
CA ASN A 103 10.74 7.40 -12.81
C ASN A 103 9.55 8.35 -12.65
N ILE A 104 8.46 8.08 -13.36
CA ILE A 104 7.20 8.78 -13.21
C ILE A 104 6.32 7.96 -12.28
N ALA A 105 5.90 8.55 -11.15
CA ALA A 105 4.84 7.97 -10.33
C ALA A 105 3.49 8.26 -11.01
N ARG A 106 2.70 7.21 -11.24
CA ARG A 106 1.28 7.34 -11.61
C ARG A 106 0.42 6.62 -10.59
N ILE A 107 -0.76 7.19 -10.34
CA ILE A 107 -1.82 6.51 -9.62
C ILE A 107 -2.73 5.90 -10.68
N THR A 108 -2.94 4.59 -10.63
CA THR A 108 -3.73 3.85 -11.61
C THR A 108 -4.50 2.73 -10.93
N GLU A 109 -5.53 2.22 -11.60
CA GLU A 109 -6.16 0.95 -11.23
C GLU A 109 -5.73 -0.11 -12.25
N ILE A 110 -5.13 -1.20 -11.77
CA ILE A 110 -4.83 -2.36 -12.59
C ILE A 110 -5.87 -3.45 -12.29
N ARG A 111 -6.59 -3.83 -13.34
CA ARG A 111 -7.64 -4.84 -13.31
C ARG A 111 -7.52 -5.79 -14.48
N ALA A 112 -7.98 -7.01 -14.29
CA ALA A 112 -8.13 -8.03 -15.33
C ALA A 112 -9.50 -8.69 -15.22
N VAL A 113 -9.84 -9.57 -16.15
CA VAL A 113 -11.08 -10.36 -16.13
C VAL A 113 -10.73 -11.78 -15.71
N CYS A 114 -11.48 -12.35 -14.77
CA CYS A 114 -11.25 -13.73 -14.34
C CYS A 114 -11.66 -14.72 -15.43
N PRO A 115 -10.77 -15.64 -15.86
CA PRO A 115 -11.11 -16.65 -16.86
C PRO A 115 -12.10 -17.71 -16.36
N ILE A 116 -12.27 -17.87 -15.04
CA ILE A 116 -13.14 -18.90 -14.44
C ILE A 116 -14.58 -18.40 -14.29
N CYS A 117 -14.76 -17.18 -13.79
CA CYS A 117 -16.07 -16.66 -13.41
C CYS A 117 -16.41 -15.30 -14.04
N THR A 118 -15.53 -14.74 -14.88
CA THR A 118 -15.68 -13.45 -15.57
C THR A 118 -15.75 -12.21 -14.66
N ALA A 119 -15.81 -12.38 -13.34
CA ALA A 119 -15.70 -11.29 -12.39
C ALA A 119 -14.33 -10.58 -12.47
N PRO A 120 -14.25 -9.28 -12.13
CA PRO A 120 -13.00 -8.54 -12.18
C PRO A 120 -11.97 -9.10 -11.20
N ILE A 121 -10.71 -9.13 -11.64
CA ILE A 121 -9.53 -9.40 -10.85
C ILE A 121 -8.91 -8.06 -10.49
N LEU A 122 -8.69 -7.83 -9.20
CA LEU A 122 -8.08 -6.63 -8.65
C LEU A 122 -6.73 -6.98 -8.03
N LEU A 123 -5.75 -6.07 -8.11
CA LEU A 123 -4.49 -6.26 -7.40
C LEU A 123 -4.68 -6.11 -5.88
N MET A 124 -4.17 -7.09 -5.14
CA MET A 124 -4.18 -7.12 -3.69
C MET A 124 -2.80 -7.53 -3.15
N ASN A 125 -2.55 -7.25 -1.87
CA ASN A 125 -1.32 -7.71 -1.22
C ASN A 125 -1.24 -9.24 -1.25
N GLY A 126 -0.04 -9.73 -1.57
CA GLY A 126 0.30 -11.13 -1.46
C GLY A 126 0.23 -11.59 -0.01
N LYS A 127 -0.20 -12.84 0.19
CA LYS A 127 -0.10 -13.51 1.49
C LYS A 127 1.30 -14.11 1.69
N PRO A 128 1.71 -14.49 2.91
CA PRO A 128 3.05 -15.04 3.17
C PRO A 128 3.41 -16.31 2.39
N ASP A 129 2.42 -17.10 1.97
CA ASP A 129 2.56 -18.27 1.10
C ASP A 129 2.88 -17.91 -0.36
N GLN A 130 2.79 -16.63 -0.71
CA GLN A 130 2.94 -16.13 -2.07
C GLN A 130 4.27 -15.37 -2.17
N SER A 131 5.10 -15.76 -3.12
CA SER A 131 6.42 -15.12 -3.32
C SER A 131 6.32 -13.68 -3.82
N ALA A 132 5.24 -13.35 -4.51
CA ALA A 132 5.01 -12.02 -5.07
C ALA A 132 4.37 -11.07 -4.03
N PRO A 133 4.81 -9.80 -3.97
CA PRO A 133 4.27 -8.79 -3.06
C PRO A 133 2.81 -8.42 -3.36
N LEU A 134 2.42 -8.54 -4.63
CA LEU A 134 1.08 -8.27 -5.13
C LEU A 134 0.62 -9.45 -5.98
N VAL A 135 -0.65 -9.76 -5.87
CA VAL A 135 -1.33 -10.81 -6.63
C VAL A 135 -2.66 -10.29 -7.15
N GLY A 136 -3.10 -10.80 -8.29
CA GLY A 136 -4.47 -10.59 -8.77
C GLY A 136 -5.43 -11.47 -7.97
N ARG A 137 -6.47 -10.89 -7.38
CA ARG A 137 -7.56 -11.64 -6.73
C ARG A 137 -8.88 -11.31 -7.41
N CYS A 138 -9.60 -12.34 -7.80
CA CYS A 138 -10.97 -12.19 -8.24
C CYS A 138 -11.84 -11.63 -7.09
N ILE A 139 -12.78 -10.74 -7.40
CA ILE A 139 -13.70 -10.21 -6.39
C ILE A 139 -14.71 -11.26 -5.88
N GLU A 140 -15.10 -12.22 -6.73
CA GLU A 140 -16.11 -13.23 -6.41
C GLU A 140 -15.54 -14.34 -5.53
N ALA A 141 -14.35 -14.82 -5.87
CA ALA A 141 -13.68 -15.89 -5.13
C ALA A 141 -12.24 -15.49 -4.77
N PRO A 142 -12.03 -14.50 -3.90
CA PRO A 142 -10.71 -13.90 -3.63
C PRO A 142 -9.70 -14.86 -3.01
N HIS A 143 -10.17 -15.96 -2.41
CA HIS A 143 -9.32 -16.99 -1.82
C HIS A 143 -9.00 -18.15 -2.77
N ALA A 144 -9.87 -18.40 -3.77
CA ALA A 144 -9.73 -19.52 -4.68
C ALA A 144 -9.22 -19.12 -6.06
N HIS A 145 -9.63 -17.95 -6.57
CA HIS A 145 -9.21 -17.41 -7.86
C HIS A 145 -8.12 -16.36 -7.65
N VAL A 146 -6.89 -16.85 -7.48
CA VAL A 146 -5.69 -16.02 -7.28
C VAL A 146 -4.77 -16.18 -8.47
N TYR A 147 -4.15 -15.08 -8.90
CA TYR A 147 -3.27 -15.04 -10.05
C TYR A 147 -1.99 -14.29 -9.68
N SER A 148 -0.86 -14.72 -10.23
CA SER A 148 0.36 -13.92 -10.22
C SER A 148 0.16 -12.67 -11.08
N PHE A 149 1.07 -11.71 -10.95
CA PHE A 149 1.00 -10.48 -11.71
C PHE A 149 2.38 -10.06 -12.18
N ASP A 150 2.57 -10.04 -13.51
CA ASP A 150 3.69 -9.37 -14.16
C ASP A 150 3.22 -8.03 -14.73
N ARG A 151 3.77 -6.93 -14.20
CA ARG A 151 3.40 -5.59 -14.65
C ARG A 151 3.89 -5.27 -16.06
N VAL A 152 4.95 -5.92 -16.54
CA VAL A 152 5.55 -5.62 -17.85
C VAL A 152 4.70 -6.25 -18.94
N LEU A 153 4.38 -7.53 -18.79
CA LEU A 153 3.55 -8.27 -19.74
C LEU A 153 2.06 -8.02 -19.53
N MET A 154 1.65 -7.49 -18.37
CA MET A 154 0.25 -7.36 -17.96
C MET A 154 -0.48 -8.72 -17.99
N THR A 155 0.25 -9.79 -17.68
CA THR A 155 -0.24 -11.16 -17.62
C THR A 155 0.10 -11.79 -16.29
N GLY A 156 -0.47 -12.96 -16.04
CA GLY A 156 -0.27 -13.74 -14.82
C GLY A 156 -0.61 -15.19 -15.06
N TYR A 157 -0.19 -16.04 -14.12
CA TYR A 157 -0.54 -17.45 -14.08
C TYR A 157 -1.36 -17.73 -12.82
N PHE A 158 -2.15 -18.80 -12.85
CA PHE A 158 -3.01 -19.16 -11.74
C PHE A 158 -2.20 -19.64 -10.52
N LEU A 159 -2.48 -19.03 -9.37
CA LEU A 159 -1.95 -19.36 -8.04
C LEU A 159 -3.04 -19.89 -7.10
N GLY A 160 -4.26 -20.02 -7.59
CA GLY A 160 -5.44 -20.34 -6.82
C GLY A 160 -5.60 -21.82 -6.51
N HIS A 161 -6.81 -22.22 -6.12
CA HIS A 161 -7.10 -23.59 -5.73
C HIS A 161 -7.05 -24.54 -6.96
N PRO A 162 -6.26 -25.63 -6.92
CA PRO A 162 -5.95 -26.44 -8.11
C PRO A 162 -7.18 -27.11 -8.76
N MET A 163 -8.25 -27.34 -7.99
CA MET A 163 -9.51 -27.91 -8.50
C MET A 163 -10.14 -27.12 -9.66
N TYR A 164 -9.86 -25.82 -9.78
CA TYR A 164 -10.39 -25.00 -10.87
C TYR A 164 -9.60 -25.12 -12.18
N LEU A 165 -8.44 -25.81 -12.16
CA LEU A 165 -7.65 -26.12 -13.36
C LEU A 165 -7.90 -27.53 -13.88
N GLN A 166 -8.62 -28.36 -13.12
CA GLN A 166 -9.07 -29.65 -13.62
C GLN A 166 -10.14 -29.38 -14.67
N GLU A 167 -9.94 -29.88 -15.88
CA GLU A 167 -10.93 -29.78 -16.96
C GLU A 167 -12.30 -30.16 -16.41
N GLN A 168 -13.27 -29.26 -16.53
CA GLN A 168 -14.65 -29.62 -16.25
C GLN A 168 -14.97 -30.84 -17.13
N PRO A 169 -15.54 -31.92 -16.58
CA PRO A 169 -15.98 -33.02 -17.40
C PRO A 169 -16.91 -32.43 -18.45
N THR A 170 -16.57 -32.64 -19.72
CA THR A 170 -17.46 -32.34 -20.82
C THR A 170 -18.70 -33.19 -20.61
N ASP A 171 -19.76 -32.57 -20.13
CA ASP A 171 -21.09 -33.18 -20.09
C ASP A 171 -21.53 -33.36 -21.56
N GLU A 172 -21.10 -34.48 -22.17
CA GLU A 172 -21.71 -35.08 -23.37
C GLU A 172 -22.97 -35.87 -23.00
#